data_AF-A0A4Q5QFN0-F1
#
_entry.id   AF-A0A4Q5QFN0-F1
#
_cell.length_a   1.000
_cell.length_b   1.000
_cell.length_c   1.000
_cell.angle_alpha   90.00
_cell.angle_beta   90.00
_cell.angle_gamma   90.00
#
_symmetry.space_group_name_H-M   'P 1'
#
loop_
_entity.id
_entity.type
_entity.pdbx_description
1 polymer ?
#
loop_
_entity_poly.entity_id
_entity_poly.type
_entity_poly.pdbx_seq_one_letter_code
_entity_poly.pdbx_strand_id
1 'polypeptide(L)' 'DQLSIRSDTVSEIMSELEGFGAIIRKRERVAGMRGPGMVRYFMNPRVATHLAGSERDQAQREAPLLQLMQGGKIDE' A
#
# COMPACT_ATOMS: atom_id res chain seq x y z
N ASP A 1 -14.53 -8.33 2.68
CA ASP A 1 -15.69 -7.50 3.01
C ASP A 1 -15.60 -6.03 2.64
N GLN A 2 -14.54 -5.27 2.93
CA GLN A 2 -14.57 -3.82 2.65
C GLN A 2 -14.39 -3.42 1.17
N LEU A 3 -13.88 -4.29 0.31
CA LEU A 3 -13.49 -3.92 -1.07
C LEU A 3 -14.41 -4.46 -2.17
N SER A 4 -15.50 -5.18 -1.85
CA SER A 4 -16.44 -5.78 -2.82
C SER A 4 -15.78 -6.48 -4.04
N ILE A 5 -14.59 -7.02 -3.84
CA ILE A 5 -13.82 -7.80 -4.83
C ILE A 5 -13.46 -9.16 -4.22
N ARG A 6 -13.28 -10.16 -5.08
CA ARG A 6 -12.98 -11.53 -4.64
C ARG A 6 -11.63 -11.58 -3.93
N SER A 7 -11.53 -12.42 -2.90
CA SER A 7 -10.29 -12.65 -2.14
C SER A 7 -9.11 -13.07 -3.01
N ASP A 8 -9.38 -13.87 -4.04
CA ASP A 8 -8.36 -14.43 -4.91
C ASP A 8 -7.75 -13.32 -5.77
N THR A 9 -8.62 -12.43 -6.29
CA THR A 9 -8.22 -11.25 -7.04
C THR A 9 -7.40 -10.30 -6.16
N VAL A 10 -7.77 -10.10 -4.89
CA VAL A 10 -6.95 -9.32 -3.94
C VAL A 10 -5.59 -9.99 -3.75
N SER A 11 -5.54 -11.31 -3.65
CA SER A 11 -4.30 -12.06 -3.43
C SER A 11 -3.36 -12.00 -4.62
N GLU A 12 -3.90 -12.05 -5.85
CA GLU A 12 -3.17 -11.83 -7.09
C GLU A 12 -2.56 -10.42 -7.12
N ILE A 13 -3.39 -9.38 -6.94
CA ILE A 13 -2.93 -7.98 -6.90
C ILE A 13 -1.83 -7.80 -5.85
N MET A 14 -2.04 -8.27 -4.63
CA MET A 14 -1.04 -8.12 -3.55
C MET A 14 0.28 -8.85 -3.86
N SER A 15 0.22 -9.95 -4.61
CA SER A 15 1.44 -10.68 -4.99
C SER A 15 2.17 -9.97 -6.14
N GLU A 16 1.44 -9.34 -7.05
CA GLU A 16 2.01 -8.49 -8.09
C GLU A 16 2.68 -7.24 -7.48
N LEU A 17 1.98 -6.53 -6.59
CA LEU A 17 2.49 -5.37 -5.85
C LEU A 17 3.76 -5.70 -5.05
N GLU A 18 3.83 -6.88 -4.44
CA GLU A 18 5.04 -7.38 -3.80
C GLU A 18 6.15 -7.64 -4.82
N GLY A 19 5.81 -8.27 -5.95
CA GLY A 19 6.76 -8.67 -7.00
C GLY A 19 7.54 -7.51 -7.61
N PHE A 20 6.90 -6.36 -7.84
CA PHE A 20 7.60 -5.14 -8.29
C PHE A 20 8.04 -4.21 -7.14
N GLY A 21 7.92 -4.68 -5.89
CA GLY A 21 8.46 -3.99 -4.71
C GLY A 21 7.65 -2.79 -4.23
N ALA A 22 6.39 -2.65 -4.64
CA ALA A 22 5.53 -1.58 -4.11
C ALA A 22 5.17 -1.78 -2.63
N ILE A 23 5.04 -3.04 -2.22
CA ILE A 23 4.72 -3.42 -0.84
C ILE A 23 5.68 -4.50 -0.33
N ILE A 24 5.78 -4.60 0.98
CA ILE A 24 6.53 -5.63 1.69
C ILE A 24 5.51 -6.55 2.38
N ARG A 25 5.58 -7.85 2.10
CA ARG A 25 4.76 -8.87 2.75
C ARG A 25 5.53 -9.51 3.90
N LYS A 26 4.93 -9.56 5.09
CA LYS A 26 5.49 -10.25 6.27
C LYS A 26 4.51 -11.28 6.78
N ARG A 27 4.96 -12.54 6.91
CA ARG A 27 4.19 -13.60 7.55
C ARG A 27 4.54 -13.67 9.03
N GLU A 28 3.53 -13.61 9.88
CA GLU A 28 3.65 -13.73 11.32
C GLU A 28 2.99 -15.04 11.77
N ARG A 29 3.75 -15.88 12.47
CA ARG A 29 3.20 -17.06 13.11
C ARG A 29 2.36 -16.61 14.31
N VAL A 30 1.09 -16.97 14.31
CA VAL A 30 0.19 -16.71 15.44
C VAL A 30 0.07 -17.98 16.26
N ALA A 31 0.44 -17.92 17.54
CA ALA A 31 0.35 -19.06 18.45
C ALA A 31 -1.10 -19.57 18.51
N GLY A 32 -1.29 -20.89 18.39
CA GLY A 32 -2.61 -21.53 18.39
C GLY A 32 -3.31 -21.58 17.03
N MET A 33 -2.78 -20.95 15.98
CA MET A 33 -3.37 -20.98 14.65
C MET A 33 -2.78 -22.14 13.82
N ARG A 34 -3.62 -23.10 13.39
CA ARG A 34 -3.23 -24.17 12.46
C ARG A 34 -3.29 -23.63 11.03
N GLY A 35 -2.13 -23.37 10.41
CA GLY A 35 -2.06 -22.90 9.02
C GLY A 35 -0.91 -21.91 8.76
N PRO A 36 -0.91 -21.21 7.61
CA PRO A 36 0.17 -20.32 7.17
C PRO A 36 0.47 -19.10 8.06
N GLY A 37 -0.30 -18.90 9.14
CA GLY A 37 -0.21 -17.72 10.01
C GLY A 37 -0.90 -16.49 9.43
N MET A 38 -0.68 -15.34 10.05
CA MET A 38 -1.24 -14.05 9.62
C MET A 38 -0.27 -13.34 8.67
N VAL A 39 -0.79 -12.69 7.64
CA VAL A 39 0.00 -11.87 6.72
C VAL A 39 -0.22 -10.40 7.02
N ARG A 40 0.87 -9.64 7.16
CA ARG A 40 0.86 -8.18 7.22
C ARG A 40 1.53 -7.60 5.99
N TYR A 41 0.92 -6.58 5.42
CA TYR A 41 1.46 -5.84 4.29
C TYR A 41 1.88 -4.44 4.75
N PHE A 42 3.02 -3.97 4.25
CA PHE A 42 3.55 -2.65 4.51
C PHE A 42 3.84 -1.98 3.17
N MET A 43 3.61 -0.68 3.03
CA MET A 43 4.09 0.06 1.86
C MET A 43 5.63 0.06 1.87
N ASN A 44 6.27 -0.18 0.72
CA ASN A 44 7.72 0.00 0.65
C ASN A 44 8.04 1.50 0.82
N PRO A 45 8.91 1.87 1.77
CA PRO A 45 9.21 3.27 2.09
C PRO A 45 9.87 4.05 0.94
N ARG A 46 10.36 3.37 -0.09
CA ARG A 46 10.98 3.97 -1.30
C ARG A 46 10.00 4.18 -2.45
N VAL A 47 8.74 3.78 -2.29
CA VAL A 47 7.72 3.95 -3.33
C VAL A 47 7.17 5.35 -3.25
N ALA A 48 7.03 6.00 -4.42
CA ALA A 48 6.61 7.40 -4.58
C ALA A 48 7.56 8.45 -3.96
N THR A 49 8.72 8.04 -3.42
CA THR A 49 9.69 8.96 -2.79
C THR A 49 11.10 8.34 -2.78
N HIS A 50 12.11 9.11 -3.17
CA HIS A 50 13.52 8.74 -2.97
C HIS A 50 14.01 9.00 -1.53
N LEU A 51 13.18 9.60 -0.69
CA LEU A 51 13.48 9.95 0.69
C LEU A 51 13.18 8.78 1.62
N ALA A 52 14.03 8.56 2.62
CA ALA A 52 13.86 7.51 3.62
C ALA A 52 13.86 8.09 5.05
N GLY A 53 13.34 7.33 6.02
CA GLY A 53 13.41 7.70 7.44
C GLY A 53 12.88 9.11 7.75
N SER A 54 13.67 9.91 8.47
CA SER A 54 13.33 11.27 8.88
C SER A 54 13.14 12.25 7.72
N GLU A 55 13.83 12.02 6.59
CA GLU A 55 13.69 12.89 5.41
C GLU A 55 12.30 12.75 4.78
N ARG A 56 11.80 11.50 4.71
CA ARG A 56 10.42 11.23 4.26
C ARG A 56 9.41 11.81 5.25
N ASP A 57 9.63 11.65 6.55
CA ASP A 57 8.71 12.15 7.56
C ASP A 57 8.61 13.69 7.53
N GLN A 58 9.73 14.38 7.29
CA GLN A 58 9.75 15.83 7.13
C GLN A 58 9.06 16.26 5.84
N ALA A 59 9.39 15.63 4.70
CA ALA A 59 8.74 15.93 3.43
C ALA A 59 7.22 15.69 3.48
N GLN A 60 6.76 14.68 4.23
CA GLN A 60 5.34 14.41 4.41
C GLN A 60 4.64 15.43 5.31
N ARG A 61 5.35 16.05 6.27
CA ARG A 61 4.82 17.19 7.06
C ARG A 61 4.71 18.46 6.24
N GLU A 62 5.65 18.66 5.31
CA GLU A 62 5.73 19.83 4.45
C GLU A 62 4.84 19.71 3.19
N ALA A 63 4.38 18.49 2.89
CA ALA A 63 3.55 18.25 1.72
C ALA A 63 2.22 19.01 1.81
N PRO A 64 1.77 19.65 0.71
CA PRO A 64 0.47 20.30 0.67
C PRO A 64 -0.65 19.25 0.83
N LEU A 65 -1.75 19.66 1.46
CA LEU A 65 -2.94 18.81 1.56
C LEU A 65 -3.41 18.43 0.15
N LEU A 66 -3.58 17.13 -0.08
CA LEU A 66 -4.12 16.64 -1.34
C LEU A 66 -5.52 17.21 -1.53
N GLN A 67 -5.72 17.93 -2.64
CA GLN A 67 -7.02 18.42 -3.05
C GLN A 67 -7.54 17.55 -4.18
N LEU A 68 -8.86 17.32 -4.16
CA LEU A 68 -9.54 16.60 -5.22
C LEU A 68 -9.51 17.47 -6.49
N MET A 69 -8.68 17.12 -7.47
CA MET A 69 -8.72 17.78 -8.78
C MET A 69 -9.95 17.30 -9.55
N GLN A 70 -10.77 18.24 -10.04
CA GLN A 70 -11.83 17.93 -11.01
C GLN A 70 -11.19 17.65 -12.37
N GLY A 71 -10.88 16.39 -12.65
CA GLY A 71 -10.53 15.95 -13.99
C GLY A 71 -11.79 15.85 -14.87
N GLY A 72 -11.75 16.41 -16.07
CA GLY A 72 -12.72 16.11 -17.13
C GLY A 72 -13.86 17.12 -17.38
N LYS A 73 -13.70 18.41 -17.09
CA LYS A 73 -14.55 19.42 -17.73
C LYS A 73 -13.89 19.88 -19.02
N ILE A 74 -14.54 19.57 -20.14
CA ILE A 74 -14.28 20.22 -21.42
C ILE A 74 -14.84 21.63 -21.24
N ASP A 75 -13.99 22.65 -21.33
CA ASP A 75 -14.44 24.04 -21.33
C ASP A 75 -15.41 24.24 -22.50
N GLU A 76 -16.63 24.71 -22.21
CA GLU A 76 -17.65 25.13 -23.17
C GLU A 76 -17.29 26.49 -23.81
#